data_AF-A0A534GW06-F1
#
_entry.id   AF-A0A534GW06-F1
#
_cell.length_a   1.000
_cell.length_b   1.000
_cell.length_c   1.000
_cell.angle_alpha   90.00
_cell.angle_beta   90.00
_cell.angle_gamma   90.00
#
_symmetry.space_group_name_H-M   'P 1'
#
loop_
_entity.id
_entity.type
_entity.pdbx_description
1 polymer ?
#
loop_
_entity_poly.entity_id
_entity_poly.type
_entity_poly.pdbx_seq_one_letter_code
_entity_poly.pdbx_strand_id
1 'polypeptide(L)'
;MSGRKGEAEDIVKELKARPDENHSIDANVALVYVGLGDHDQAMIWLNKAYEARFNPSILLRPAFDPLRSDARFRGLRRGLGLER
;
A
#
# COMPACT_ATOMS: atom_id res chain seq x y z
N MET A 1 -11.61 4.03 -18.98
CA MET A 1 -10.19 4.18 -18.61
C MET A 1 -9.69 2.82 -18.13
N SER A 2 -9.23 1.96 -19.03
CA SER A 2 -9.03 0.53 -18.72
C SER A 2 -7.58 0.05 -18.84
N GLY A 3 -6.63 0.92 -19.20
CA GLY A 3 -5.21 0.55 -19.35
C GLY A 3 -4.44 0.46 -18.02
N ARG A 4 -4.75 1.35 -17.06
CA ARG A 4 -4.00 1.47 -15.79
C ARG A 4 -4.21 0.31 -14.81
N LYS A 5 -5.31 -0.42 -14.96
CA LYS A 5 -5.64 -1.58 -14.10
C LYS A 5 -4.85 -2.82 -14.49
N GLY A 6 -4.62 -3.04 -15.80
CA GLY A 6 -3.84 -4.18 -16.30
C GLY A 6 -2.37 -4.13 -15.87
N GLU A 7 -1.72 -2.97 -15.99
CA GLU A 7 -0.32 -2.79 -15.56
C GLU A 7 -0.15 -3.00 -14.06
N ALA A 8 -1.09 -2.51 -13.24
CA ALA A 8 -1.05 -2.73 -11.81
C ALA A 8 -1.24 -4.21 -11.45
N GLU A 9 -2.12 -4.92 -12.15
CA GLU A 9 -2.33 -6.37 -11.98
C GLU A 9 -1.08 -7.19 -12.35
N ASP A 10 -0.37 -6.82 -13.41
CA ASP A 10 0.88 -7.48 -13.80
C ASP A 10 1.99 -7.26 -12.76
N ILE A 11 2.13 -6.04 -12.24
CA ILE A 11 3.11 -5.74 -11.18
C ILE A 11 2.75 -6.50 -9.89
N VAL A 12 1.47 -6.59 -9.52
CA VAL A 12 1.02 -7.41 -8.38
C VAL A 12 1.41 -8.87 -8.56
N LYS A 13 1.21 -9.41 -9.77
CA LYS A 13 1.53 -10.81 -10.08
C LYS A 13 3.02 -11.09 -9.98
N GLU A 14 3.85 -10.17 -10.47
CA GLU A 14 5.31 -10.27 -10.35
C GLU A 14 5.77 -10.16 -8.89
N LEU A 15 5.22 -9.23 -8.13
CA LEU A 15 5.56 -9.06 -6.73
C LEU A 15 5.18 -10.30 -5.91
N LYS A 16 4.00 -10.88 -6.12
CA LYS A 16 3.56 -12.12 -5.44
C LYS A 16 4.38 -13.37 -5.77
N ALA A 17 5.11 -13.38 -6.88
CA ALA A 17 5.96 -14.50 -7.27
C ALA A 17 7.29 -14.55 -6.49
N ARG A 18 7.60 -13.51 -5.71
CA ARG A 18 8.82 -13.43 -4.89
C ARG A 18 8.52 -13.85 -3.45
N PRO A 19 9.43 -14.57 -2.75
CA PRO A 19 9.27 -14.88 -1.34
C PRO A 19 9.10 -13.59 -0.53
N ASP A 20 7.98 -13.46 0.19
CA ASP A 20 7.68 -12.29 1.00
C ASP A 20 8.00 -12.54 2.48
N GLU A 21 9.27 -12.45 2.85
CA GLU A 21 9.68 -12.68 4.23
C GLU A 21 9.17 -11.58 5.21
N ASN A 22 8.63 -10.46 4.70
CA ASN A 22 8.27 -9.30 5.52
C ASN A 22 6.90 -8.65 5.19
N HIS A 23 6.03 -9.34 4.46
CA HIS A 23 4.75 -8.79 3.98
C HIS A 23 4.88 -7.43 3.27
N SER A 24 6.05 -7.23 2.64
CA SER A 24 6.42 -5.99 1.97
C SER A 24 5.81 -5.88 0.58
N ILE A 25 5.36 -6.99 0.00
CA ILE A 25 4.73 -7.01 -1.32
C ILE A 25 3.40 -6.27 -1.32
N ASP A 26 2.56 -6.45 -0.30
CA ASP A 26 1.27 -5.76 -0.23
C ASP A 26 1.43 -4.24 -0.10
N ALA A 27 2.40 -3.78 0.69
CA ALA A 27 2.73 -2.37 0.80
C ALA A 27 3.38 -1.79 -0.49
N ASN A 28 4.19 -2.58 -1.20
CA ASN A 28 4.76 -2.18 -2.48
C ASN A 28 3.69 -2.07 -3.57
N VAL A 29 2.70 -2.97 -3.57
CA VAL A 29 1.54 -2.87 -4.46
C VAL A 29 0.74 -1.60 -4.16
N ALA A 30 0.53 -1.28 -2.88
CA ALA A 30 -0.13 -0.03 -2.51
C ALA A 30 0.60 1.19 -3.09
N LEU A 31 1.93 1.21 -3.06
CA LEU A 31 2.74 2.29 -3.65
C LEU A 31 2.55 2.44 -5.16
N VAL A 32 2.36 1.34 -5.90
CA VAL A 32 2.03 1.40 -7.34
C VAL A 32 0.73 2.17 -7.54
N TYR A 33 -0.31 1.82 -6.79
CA TYR A 33 -1.60 2.52 -6.88
C TYR A 33 -1.54 3.98 -6.42
N VAL A 34 -0.70 4.30 -5.42
CA VAL A 34 -0.42 5.70 -5.06
C VAL A 34 0.19 6.46 -6.23
N GLY A 35 1.20 5.89 -6.90
CA GLY A 35 1.84 6.50 -8.08
C GLY A 35 0.88 6.70 -9.26
N LEU A 36 -0.13 5.84 -9.39
CA LEU A 36 -1.19 5.95 -10.40
C LEU A 36 -2.31 6.95 -10.02
N GLY A 37 -2.29 7.48 -8.80
CA GLY A 37 -3.35 8.35 -8.26
C GLY A 37 -4.63 7.60 -7.86
N ASP A 38 -4.60 6.27 -7.83
CA ASP A 38 -5.74 5.43 -7.42
C ASP A 38 -5.63 5.13 -5.92
N HIS A 39 -6.01 6.12 -5.12
CA HIS A 39 -5.89 6.04 -3.66
C HIS A 39 -6.84 4.99 -3.05
N ASP A 40 -7.94 4.66 -3.72
CA ASP A 40 -8.87 3.64 -3.26
C ASP A 40 -8.25 2.25 -3.33
N GLN A 41 -7.62 1.91 -4.46
CA GLN A 41 -6.87 0.65 -4.56
C GLN A 41 -5.68 0.64 -3.61
N ALA A 42 -4.95 1.75 -3.48
CA ALA A 42 -3.84 1.85 -2.53
C ALA A 42 -4.29 1.49 -1.10
N MET A 43 -5.42 2.03 -0.65
CA MET A 43 -5.97 1.73 0.69
C MET A 43 -6.39 0.27 0.86
N ILE A 44 -6.95 -0.37 -0.17
CA ILE A 44 -7.29 -1.80 -0.12
C ILE A 44 -6.03 -2.64 0.14
N TRP A 45 -4.94 -2.34 -0.56
CA TRP A 45 -3.68 -3.07 -0.39
C TRP A 45 -2.99 -2.77 0.94
N LEU A 46 -3.09 -1.53 1.45
CA LEU A 46 -2.60 -1.21 2.78
C LEU A 46 -3.33 -1.94 3.91
N ASN A 47 -4.64 -2.14 3.79
CA ASN A 47 -5.40 -2.93 4.76
C ASN A 47 -5.01 -4.41 4.72
N LYS A 48 -4.75 -4.97 3.52
CA LYS A 48 -4.22 -6.34 3.39
C LYS A 48 -2.86 -6.49 4.05
N ALA A 49 -1.95 -5.54 3.80
CA ALA A 49 -0.64 -5.51 4.44
C ALA A 49 -0.80 -5.48 5.98
N TYR A 50 -1.72 -4.67 6.49
CA TYR A 50 -2.04 -4.57 7.92
C TYR A 50 -2.52 -5.89 8.52
N GLU A 51 -3.44 -6.59 7.86
CA GLU A 51 -3.90 -7.92 8.28
C GLU A 51 -2.76 -8.95 8.29
N ALA A 52 -1.85 -8.85 7.31
CA ALA A 52 -0.68 -9.70 7.21
C ALA A 52 0.44 -9.37 8.23
N ARG A 53 0.22 -8.42 9.16
CA ARG A 53 1.21 -7.99 10.17
C ARG A 53 2.54 -7.55 9.59
N PHE A 54 2.52 -6.87 8.45
CA PHE A 54 3.70 -6.26 7.86
C PHE A 54 4.40 -5.27 8.79
N ASN A 55 5.67 -4.98 8.50
CA ASN A 55 6.42 -3.97 9.23
C ASN A 55 5.84 -2.56 8.94
N PRO A 56 5.26 -1.87 9.95
CA PRO A 56 4.54 -0.61 9.76
C PRO A 56 5.44 0.57 9.36
N SER A 57 6.76 0.46 9.53
CA SER A 57 7.72 1.53 9.19
C SER A 57 7.67 1.94 7.72
N ILE A 58 7.23 1.06 6.81
CA ILE A 58 7.07 1.37 5.39
C ILE A 58 6.06 2.51 5.16
N LEU A 59 5.05 2.67 6.02
CA LEU A 59 4.05 3.75 5.92
C LEU A 59 4.63 5.14 6.21
N LEU A 60 5.86 5.21 6.75
CA LEU A 60 6.57 6.47 6.98
C LEU A 60 7.29 6.99 5.73
N ARG A 61 7.38 6.18 4.66
CA ARG A 61 8.09 6.57 3.44
C ARG A 61 7.42 7.78 2.77
N PRO A 62 8.21 8.69 2.14
CA PRO A 62 7.67 9.83 1.39
C PRO A 62 6.74 9.44 0.23
N ALA A 63 6.85 8.20 -0.24
CA ALA A 63 6.00 7.70 -1.32
C ALA A 63 4.51 7.60 -0.92
N PHE A 64 4.18 7.63 0.38
CA PHE A 64 2.80 7.69 0.88
C PHE A 64 2.31 9.12 1.18
N ASP A 65 3.09 10.16 0.86
CA ASP A 65 2.70 11.57 1.03
C ASP A 65 1.32 11.90 0.44
N PRO A 66 0.94 11.40 -0.76
CA PRO A 66 -0.39 11.64 -1.32
C PRO A 66 -1.53 11.08 -0.47
N LEU A 67 -1.29 10.04 0.33
CA LEU A 67 -2.30 9.43 1.21
C LEU A 67 -2.38 10.08 2.59
N ARG A 68 -1.45 10.97 2.98
CA ARG A 68 -1.46 11.56 4.33
C ARG A 68 -2.70 12.42 4.62
N SER A 69 -3.31 13.00 3.57
CA SER A 69 -4.58 13.72 3.66
C SER A 69 -5.80 12.81 3.71
N ASP A 70 -5.67 11.51 3.39
CA ASP A 70 -6.76 10.53 3.45
C ASP A 70 -7.06 10.13 4.91
N ALA A 71 -8.32 10.23 5.31
CA ALA A 71 -8.77 9.88 6.65
C ALA A 71 -8.57 8.39 6.99
N ARG A 72 -8.67 7.51 5.98
CA ARG A 72 -8.47 6.07 6.12
C ARG A 72 -7.00 5.76 6.41
N PHE A 73 -6.08 6.45 5.73
CA PHE A 73 -4.64 6.31 5.96
C PHE A 73 -4.22 6.79 7.34
N ARG A 74 -4.76 7.93 7.80
CA ARG A 74 -4.56 8.38 9.20
C ARG A 74 -5.11 7.38 10.20
N GLY A 75 -6.31 6.84 9.97
CA GLY A 75 -6.90 5.78 10.78
C GLY A 75 -5.97 4.57 10.92
N LEU A 76 -5.42 4.10 9.80
CA LEU A 76 -4.47 2.99 9.75
C LEU A 76 -3.21 3.28 10.57
N ARG A 77 -2.61 4.47 10.39
CA ARG A 77 -1.42 4.89 11.15
C ARG A 77 -1.67 4.97 12.65
N ARG A 78 -2.86 5.43 13.08
CA ARG A 78 -3.24 5.45 14.51
C ARG A 78 -3.36 4.05 15.09
N GLY A 79 -4.00 3.12 14.37
CA GLY A 79 -4.09 1.72 14.79
C GLY A 79 -2.72 1.06 14.98
N LEU A 80 -1.72 1.51 14.23
CA LEU A 80 -0.33 1.06 14.32
C LEU A 80 0.56 1.86 15.28
N GLY A 81 0.04 2.92 15.94
CA GLY A 81 0.84 3.79 16.82
C GLY A 81 1.87 4.66 16.09
N LEU A 82 1.69 4.93 14.79
CA LEU A 82 2.60 5.70 13.94
C LEU A 82 2.22 7.19 13.81
N GLU A 83 1.15 7.62 14.47
CA GLU A 83 0.78 9.03 14.61
C GLU A 83 1.11 9.45 16.06
N ARG A 84 1.94 10.48 16.21
CA ARG A 84 2.06 11.27 17.44
C ARG A 84 1.31 12.56 17.24
#